data_AF-A0A961C4D1-F1
#
_entry.id   AF-A0A961C4D1-F1
#
_cell.length_a   1.000
_cell.length_b   1.000
_cell.length_c   1.000
_cell.angle_alpha   90.00
_cell.angle_beta   90.00
_cell.angle_gamma   90.00
#
_symmetry.space_group_name_H-M   'P 1'
#
loop_
_entity.id
_entity.type
_entity.pdbx_description
1 polymer ?
#
loop_
_entity_poly.entity_id
_entity_poly.type
_entity_poly.pdbx_seq_one_letter_code
_entity_poly.pdbx_strand_id
1 'polypeptide(L)'
;PPDRAVQALLPLAHGALDALAEAGVPGGLTGPAMRGDVATITSHLRILDERPDTAALYRAAGLGIVPFAQAQGLPEEVAARLRAALTPSENLP
;
A
#
# COMPACT_ATOMS: atom_id res chain seq x y z
N PRO A 1 -22.23 -6.80 -4.34
CA PRO A 1 -23.17 -6.54 -3.22
C PRO A 1 -22.41 -6.38 -1.90
N PRO A 2 -22.83 -5.48 -1.01
CA PRO A 2 -22.17 -5.23 0.28
C PRO A 2 -21.89 -6.50 1.09
N ASP A 3 -22.85 -7.43 1.16
CA ASP A 3 -22.68 -8.67 1.95
C ASP A 3 -21.55 -9.57 1.44
N ARG A 4 -21.35 -9.63 0.12
CA ARG A 4 -20.22 -10.36 -0.47
C ARG A 4 -18.88 -9.66 -0.20
N ALA A 5 -18.89 -8.33 -0.11
CA ALA A 5 -17.69 -7.58 0.24
C ALA A 5 -17.29 -7.84 1.70
N VAL A 6 -18.26 -7.85 2.62
CA VAL A 6 -17.99 -8.18 4.04
C VAL A 6 -17.45 -9.61 4.17
N GLN A 7 -18.08 -10.59 3.51
CA GLN A 7 -17.62 -11.98 3.51
C GLN A 7 -16.19 -12.14 2.98
N ALA A 8 -15.77 -11.32 2.01
CA ALA A 8 -14.42 -11.36 1.46
C ALA A 8 -13.39 -10.55 2.29
N LEU A 9 -13.78 -9.39 2.80
CA LEU A 9 -12.87 -8.45 3.47
C LEU A 9 -12.63 -8.78 4.94
N LEU A 10 -13.63 -9.31 5.64
CA LEU A 10 -13.51 -9.60 7.07
C LEU A 10 -12.38 -10.62 7.37
N PRO A 11 -12.24 -11.74 6.62
CA PRO A 11 -11.11 -12.65 6.81
C PRO A 11 -9.76 -11.99 6.52
N LEU A 12 -9.68 -11.10 5.53
CA LEU A 12 -8.44 -10.36 5.21
C LEU A 12 -8.06 -9.39 6.34
N ALA A 13 -9.04 -8.72 6.94
CA ALA A 13 -8.81 -7.82 8.06
C ALA A 13 -8.30 -8.59 9.29
N HIS A 14 -8.90 -9.73 9.62
CA HIS A 14 -8.41 -10.59 10.71
C HIS A 14 -6.99 -11.10 10.42
N GLY A 15 -6.73 -11.61 9.21
CA GLY A 15 -5.38 -12.07 8.86
C GLY A 15 -4.31 -10.98 8.96
N ALA A 16 -4.67 -9.73 8.65
CA ALA A 16 -3.75 -8.60 8.86
C ALA A 16 -3.49 -8.32 10.35
N LEU A 17 -4.51 -8.42 11.21
CA LEU A 17 -4.36 -8.26 12.66
C LEU A 17 -3.54 -9.41 13.28
N ASP A 18 -3.79 -10.64 12.85
CA ASP A 18 -3.05 -11.82 13.32
C ASP A 18 -1.57 -11.71 12.94
N ALA A 19 -1.25 -11.32 11.70
CA ALA A 19 0.13 -11.10 11.26
C ALA A 19 0.86 -10.03 12.10
N LEU A 20 0.14 -8.96 12.48
CA LEU A 20 0.69 -7.92 13.36
C LEU A 20 0.90 -8.43 14.78
N ALA A 21 0.00 -9.26 15.31
CA ALA A 21 0.13 -9.84 16.65
C ALA A 21 1.32 -10.82 16.72
N GLU A 22 1.54 -11.60 15.67
CA GLU A 22 2.61 -12.61 15.62
C GLU A 22 4.00 -12.01 15.35
N ALA A 23 4.11 -11.08 14.40
CA ALA A 23 5.41 -10.61 13.88
C ALA A 23 5.70 -9.12 14.15
N GLY A 24 4.77 -8.38 14.76
CA GLY A 24 4.92 -6.96 15.07
C GLY A 24 5.11 -6.08 13.84
N VAL A 25 5.66 -4.88 14.03
CA VAL A 25 6.03 -3.96 12.94
C VAL A 25 7.57 -3.88 12.87
N PRO A 26 8.19 -4.05 11.69
CA PRO A 26 7.57 -4.18 10.37
C PRO A 26 7.21 -5.62 9.94
N GLY A 27 7.49 -6.65 10.75
CA GLY A 27 7.41 -8.06 10.34
C GLY A 27 6.03 -8.54 9.86
N GLY A 28 4.95 -8.00 10.43
CA GLY A 28 3.57 -8.31 10.06
C GLY A 28 3.03 -7.45 8.91
N LEU A 29 3.77 -6.44 8.45
CA LEU A 29 3.37 -5.65 7.28
C LEU A 29 3.60 -6.45 6.01
N THR A 30 2.59 -6.46 5.13
CA THR A 30 2.65 -7.15 3.84
C THR A 30 2.17 -6.23 2.70
N GLY A 31 1.87 -6.81 1.54
CA GLY A 31 1.32 -6.07 0.40
C GLY A 31 2.37 -5.54 -0.58
N PRO A 32 1.91 -4.85 -1.64
CA PRO A 32 2.76 -4.48 -2.77
C PRO A 32 3.85 -3.47 -2.39
N ALA A 33 3.58 -2.55 -1.47
CA ALA A 33 4.58 -1.58 -0.99
C ALA A 33 5.75 -2.26 -0.27
N MET A 34 5.48 -3.20 0.65
CA MET A 34 6.53 -3.97 1.33
C MET A 34 7.38 -4.80 0.36
N ARG A 35 6.80 -5.29 -0.75
CA ARG A 35 7.50 -6.11 -1.75
C ARG A 35 8.20 -5.31 -2.86
N GLY A 36 8.05 -3.98 -2.91
CA GLY A 36 8.59 -3.20 -4.03
C GLY A 36 7.79 -3.32 -5.33
N ASP A 37 6.53 -3.78 -5.27
CA ASP A 37 5.70 -4.01 -6.46
C ASP A 37 5.06 -2.71 -6.96
N VAL A 38 5.88 -1.92 -7.66
CA VAL A 38 5.49 -0.65 -8.26
C VAL A 38 4.37 -0.83 -9.28
N ALA A 39 4.37 -1.94 -10.04
CA ALA A 39 3.37 -2.18 -11.08
C ALA A 39 1.96 -2.34 -10.49
N THR A 40 1.83 -3.12 -9.41
CA THR A 40 0.57 -3.25 -8.68
C THR A 40 0.11 -1.93 -8.09
N ILE A 41 1.00 -1.15 -7.48
CA ILE A 41 0.67 0.17 -6.94
C ILE A 41 0.13 1.11 -8.02
N THR A 42 0.81 1.20 -9.17
CA THR A 42 0.37 2.05 -10.29
C THR A 42 -0.98 1.58 -10.83
N SER A 43 -1.20 0.26 -10.93
CA SER A 43 -2.49 -0.29 -11.36
C SER A 43 -3.63 0.06 -10.40
N HIS A 44 -3.40 -0.05 -9.09
CA HIS A 44 -4.38 0.35 -8.07
C HIS A 44 -4.70 1.85 -8.16
N LEU A 45 -3.69 2.70 -8.28
CA LEU A 45 -3.89 4.14 -8.40
C LEU A 45 -4.70 4.53 -9.63
N ARG A 46 -4.49 3.85 -10.77
CA ARG A 46 -5.31 4.04 -11.98
C ARG A 46 -6.77 3.68 -11.77
N ILE A 47 -7.06 2.63 -10.99
CA ILE A 47 -8.45 2.24 -10.65
C ILE A 47 -9.08 3.27 -9.70
N LEU A 48 -8.27 3.89 -8.85
CA LEU A 48 -8.70 4.88 -7.87
C LEU A 48 -8.76 6.33 -8.42
N ASP A 49 -8.46 6.55 -9.70
CA ASP A 49 -8.37 7.89 -10.30
C ASP A 49 -9.67 8.69 -10.16
N GLU A 50 -10.82 8.04 -10.32
CA GLU A 50 -12.15 8.64 -10.15
C GLU A 50 -12.56 8.81 -8.67
N ARG A 51 -11.69 8.47 -7.72
CA ARG A 51 -11.95 8.49 -6.27
C ARG A 51 -10.79 9.20 -5.53
N PRO A 52 -10.65 10.52 -5.69
CA PRO A 52 -9.48 11.26 -5.25
C PRO A 52 -9.17 11.10 -3.76
N ASP A 53 -10.18 11.12 -2.89
CA ASP A 53 -9.98 10.94 -1.44
C ASP A 53 -9.46 9.54 -1.10
N THR A 54 -9.95 8.51 -1.79
CA THR A 54 -9.49 7.13 -1.61
C THR A 54 -8.07 6.95 -2.16
N ALA A 55 -7.76 7.58 -3.31
CA ALA A 55 -6.41 7.60 -3.85
C ALA A 55 -5.43 8.29 -2.88
N ALA A 56 -5.82 9.42 -2.28
CA ALA A 56 -5.02 10.14 -1.30
C ALA A 56 -4.71 9.27 -0.07
N LEU A 57 -5.72 8.59 0.50
CA LEU A 57 -5.51 7.65 1.60
C LEU A 57 -4.56 6.51 1.22
N TYR A 58 -4.75 5.92 0.05
CA TYR A 58 -3.90 4.83 -0.45
C TYR A 58 -2.45 5.28 -0.62
N ARG A 59 -2.22 6.48 -1.18
CA ARG A 59 -0.89 7.08 -1.32
C ARG A 59 -0.23 7.30 0.03
N ALA A 60 -0.93 7.90 0.98
CA ALA A 60 -0.41 8.16 2.33
C ALA A 60 -0.03 6.86 3.06
N ALA A 61 -0.90 5.85 3.02
CA ALA A 61 -0.61 4.55 3.61
C ALA A 61 0.60 3.88 2.94
N GLY A 62 0.66 3.88 1.61
CA GLY A 62 1.79 3.32 0.85
C GLY A 62 3.11 4.01 1.16
N LEU A 63 3.13 5.35 1.23
CA LEU A 63 4.32 6.13 1.58
C LEU A 63 4.80 5.83 3.01
N GLY A 64 3.87 5.66 3.96
CA GLY A 64 4.20 5.25 5.33
C GLY A 64 4.84 3.86 5.43
N ILE A 65 4.60 2.97 4.46
CA ILE A 65 5.17 1.62 4.40
C ILE A 65 6.59 1.61 3.84
N VAL A 66 6.94 2.55 2.94
CA VAL A 66 8.26 2.54 2.24
C VAL A 66 9.45 2.47 3.20
N PRO A 67 9.54 3.27 4.29
CA PRO A 67 10.67 3.19 5.21
C PRO A 67 10.84 1.81 5.87
N PHE A 68 9.72 1.13 6.17
CA PHE A 68 9.74 -0.22 6.72
C PHE A 68 10.23 -1.24 5.70
N ALA A 69 9.79 -1.13 4.44
CA ALA A 69 10.26 -1.98 3.35
C ALA A 69 11.78 -1.85 3.17
N GLN A 70 12.31 -0.63 3.25
CA GLN A 70 13.75 -0.38 3.15
C GLN A 70 14.53 -0.93 4.33
N ALA A 71 14.03 -0.78 5.55
CA ALA A 71 14.62 -1.39 6.74
C ALA A 71 14.71 -2.92 6.63
N GLN A 72 13.80 -3.53 5.87
CA GLN A 72 13.76 -4.96 5.55
C GLN A 72 14.56 -5.35 4.29
N GLY A 73 15.35 -4.43 3.72
CA GLY A 73 16.26 -4.71 2.61
C GLY A 73 15.76 -4.33 1.22
N LEU A 74 14.65 -3.60 1.09
CA LEU A 74 14.22 -3.08 -0.21
C LEU A 74 15.27 -2.10 -0.78
N PRO A 75 15.76 -2.30 -2.03
CA PRO A 75 16.75 -1.40 -2.63
C PRO A 75 16.24 0.04 -2.74
N GLU A 76 17.12 1.03 -2.51
CA GLU A 76 16.76 2.46 -2.60
C GLU A 76 16.18 2.83 -3.97
N GLU A 77 16.69 2.25 -5.06
CA GLU A 77 16.15 2.49 -6.41
C GLU A 77 14.66 2.09 -6.50
N VAL A 78 14.29 0.96 -5.91
CA VAL A 78 12.90 0.49 -5.90
C VAL A 78 12.06 1.34 -4.94
N ALA A 79 12.59 1.71 -3.79
CA ALA A 79 11.93 2.61 -2.84
C ALA A 79 11.66 3.99 -3.47
N ALA A 80 12.63 4.56 -4.20
CA ALA A 80 12.47 5.82 -4.93
C ALA A 80 11.35 5.72 -5.98
N ARG A 81 11.28 4.61 -6.73
CA ARG A 81 10.20 4.36 -7.68
C ARG A 81 8.83 4.22 -7.02
N LEU A 82 8.75 3.57 -5.84
CA LEU A 82 7.51 3.53 -5.06
C LEU A 82 7.09 4.94 -4.65
N ARG A 83 8.00 5.73 -4.07
CA ARG A 83 7.70 7.11 -3.66
C ARG A 83 7.25 7.96 -4.84
N ALA A 84 7.89 7.83 -5.99
CA ALA A 84 7.50 8.53 -7.21
C ALA A 84 6.09 8.12 -7.68
N ALA A 85 5.76 6.82 -7.70
CA ALA A 85 4.42 6.37 -8.07
C ALA A 85 3.33 6.84 -7.09
N LEU A 86 3.67 6.90 -5.80
CA LEU A 86 2.75 7.27 -4.72
C LEU A 86 2.62 8.79 -4.52
N THR A 87 3.57 9.59 -4.99
CA THR A 87 3.46 11.06 -4.96
C THR A 87 2.67 11.52 -6.19
N PRO A 88 1.59 12.31 -6.03
CA PRO A 88 0.93 12.91 -7.19
C PRO A 88 1.94 13.74 -7.98
N SER A 89 1.93 13.65 -9.30
CA SER A 89 2.52 14.72 -10.11
C SER A 89 1.68 15.96 -9.84
N GLU A 90 2.27 17.00 -9.25
CA GLU A 90 1.59 18.29 -9.16
C GLU A 90 1.21 18.71 -10.58
N ASN A 91 -0.08 18.74 -10.88
CA ASN A 91 -0.55 19.63 -11.94
C ASN A 91 -0.32 21.02 -11.39
N LEU A 92 0.82 21.61 -11.75
CA LEU A 92 1.04 23.04 -11.56
C LEU A 92 -0.15 23.75 -12.23
N PRO A 93 -0.88 24.63 -11.52
CA PRO A 93 -1.94 25.42 -12.15
C PRO A 93 -1.42 26.25 -13.33
#